data_AF-A0A6A3GZI2-F1
#
_entry.id   AF-A0A6A3GZI2-F1
#
_cell.length_a   1.000
_cell.length_b   1.000
_cell.length_c   1.000
_cell.angle_alpha   90.00
_cell.angle_beta   90.00
_cell.angle_gamma   90.00
#
_symmetry.space_group_name_H-M   'P 1'
#
loop_
_entity.id
_entity.type
_entity.pdbx_description
1 polymer ?
#
loop_
_entity_poly.entity_id
_entity_poly.type
_entity_poly.pdbx_seq_one_letter_code
_entity_poly.pdbx_strand_id
1 'polypeptide(L)'
;AEMTVPQPVYEYIGPPKLVDWDQASLVKWRRAREQYEENIHERCEWTGEDYKAVVRSVRSAVDPDMMTFLATYEIGKDKSQITDEDIMVKAKERI
;
A
#
# COMPACT_ATOMS: atom_id res chain seq x y z
N ALA A 1 -19.59 36.94 14.88
CA ALA A 1 -18.37 36.50 14.18
C ALA A 1 -18.54 35.02 13.87
N GLU A 2 -18.69 34.68 12.59
CA GLU A 2 -18.66 33.29 12.14
C GLU A 2 -17.23 32.79 12.34
N MET A 3 -17.03 31.93 13.34
CA MET A 3 -15.74 31.27 13.54
C MET A 3 -15.68 30.12 12.53
N THR A 4 -15.16 30.38 11.33
CA THR A 4 -14.79 29.31 10.40
C THR A 4 -13.67 28.50 11.03
N VAL A 5 -14.01 27.32 11.54
CA VAL A 5 -13.04 26.32 11.98
C VAL A 5 -12.14 25.99 10.78
N PRO A 6 -10.80 26.13 10.88
CA PRO A 6 -9.92 25.75 9.78
C PRO A 6 -10.18 24.28 9.46
N GLN A 7 -10.50 23.98 8.21
CA GLN A 7 -10.58 22.59 7.77
C GLN A 7 -9.20 21.96 7.97
N PRO A 8 -9.08 20.81 8.65
CA PRO A 8 -7.80 20.17 8.84
C PRO A 8 -7.20 19.85 7.46
N VAL A 9 -6.06 20.45 7.15
CA VAL A 9 -5.27 20.11 5.97
C VAL A 9 -4.64 18.76 6.27
N TYR A 10 -5.27 17.70 5.80
CA TYR A 10 -4.72 16.37 5.97
C TYR A 10 -3.64 16.15 4.91
N GLU A 11 -2.39 15.95 5.33
CA GLU A 11 -1.30 15.61 4.43
C GLU A 11 -1.63 14.31 3.70
N TYR A 12 -1.40 14.26 2.39
CA TYR A 12 -1.67 13.05 1.62
C TYR A 12 -0.74 11.92 2.09
N ILE A 13 -1.31 10.96 2.82
CA ILE A 13 -0.61 9.71 3.16
C ILE A 13 -0.76 8.76 1.96
N GLY A 14 0.31 8.62 1.19
CA GLY A 14 0.38 7.70 0.05
C GLY A 14 0.89 6.31 0.43
N PRO A 15 0.46 5.24 -0.26
CA PRO A 15 1.02 3.91 -0.04
C PRO A 15 2.49 3.86 -0.49
N PRO A 16 3.35 3.10 0.20
CA PRO A 16 4.73 2.89 -0.26
C PRO A 16 4.72 2.09 -1.56
N LYS A 17 5.42 2.60 -2.57
CA LYS A 17 5.55 1.90 -3.85
C LYS A 17 6.44 0.68 -3.70
N LEU A 18 6.01 -0.43 -4.29
CA LEU A 18 6.82 -1.64 -4.41
C LEU A 18 7.60 -1.58 -5.73
N VAL A 19 8.89 -1.28 -5.63
CA VAL A 19 9.79 -1.00 -6.76
C VAL A 19 10.94 -2.00 -6.90
N ASP A 20 11.26 -2.73 -5.84
CA ASP A 20 12.35 -3.73 -5.81
C ASP A 20 11.90 -4.98 -5.04
N TRP A 21 12.53 -6.12 -5.35
CA TRP A 21 12.16 -7.46 -4.87
C TRP A 21 13.29 -8.19 -4.14
N ASP A 22 14.44 -7.55 -3.91
CA ASP A 22 15.45 -8.10 -2.99
C ASP A 22 14.94 -8.10 -1.53
N GLN A 23 15.48 -8.99 -0.70
CA GLN A 23 15.02 -9.17 0.69
C GLN A 23 15.10 -7.86 1.51
N ALA A 24 16.18 -7.09 1.36
CA ALA A 24 16.37 -5.87 2.14
C ALA A 24 15.37 -4.78 1.75
N SER A 25 15.08 -4.65 0.45
CA SER A 25 14.03 -3.74 -0.04
C SER A 25 12.64 -4.18 0.40
N LEU A 26 12.35 -5.49 0.39
CA LEU A 26 11.07 -6.03 0.85
C LEU A 26 10.83 -5.81 2.35
N VAL A 27 11.85 -5.99 3.19
CA VAL A 27 11.76 -5.67 4.63
C VAL A 27 11.45 -4.19 4.84
N LYS A 28 12.14 -3.29 4.11
CA LYS A 28 11.90 -1.85 4.20
C LYS A 28 10.49 -1.49 3.74
N TRP A 29 10.08 -2.01 2.58
CA TRP A 29 8.74 -1.80 2.03
C TRP A 29 7.67 -2.29 2.98
N ARG A 30 7.85 -3.47 3.60
CA ARG A 30 6.89 -4.04 4.54
C ARG A 30 6.66 -3.14 5.76
N ARG A 31 7.74 -2.64 6.36
CA ARG A 31 7.65 -1.69 7.49
C ARG A 31 6.97 -0.38 7.08
N ALA A 32 7.33 0.15 5.91
CA ALA A 32 6.68 1.35 5.38
C ALA A 32 5.18 1.12 5.11
N ARG A 33 4.80 -0.11 4.72
CA ARG A 33 3.42 -0.50 4.45
C ARG A 33 2.60 -0.59 5.74
N GLU A 34 3.18 -1.17 6.79
CA GLU A 34 2.57 -1.22 8.12
C GLU A 34 2.35 0.20 8.66
N GLN A 35 3.37 1.06 8.60
CA GLN A 35 3.23 2.47 9.00
C GLN A 35 2.16 3.22 8.20
N TYR A 36 2.07 2.96 6.89
CA TYR A 36 1.02 3.53 6.04
C TYR A 36 -0.37 3.12 6.52
N GLU A 37 -0.59 1.84 6.78
CA GLU A 37 -1.88 1.31 7.22
C GLU A 37 -2.26 1.85 8.61
N GLU A 38 -1.31 1.95 9.54
CA GLU A 38 -1.49 2.59 10.85
C GLU A 38 -1.91 4.06 10.74
N ASN A 39 -1.20 4.86 9.93
CA ASN A 39 -1.56 6.27 9.74
C ASN A 39 -2.95 6.44 9.10
N ILE A 40 -3.34 5.53 8.20
CA ILE A 40 -4.68 5.54 7.60
C ILE A 40 -5.74 5.16 8.65
N HIS A 41 -5.46 4.20 9.52
CA HIS A 41 -6.34 3.86 10.65
C HIS A 41 -6.55 5.08 11.56
N GLU A 42 -5.48 5.75 11.98
CA GLU A 42 -5.57 6.97 12.79
C GLU A 42 -6.42 8.03 12.09
N ARG A 43 -6.19 8.29 10.79
CA ARG A 43 -7.03 9.23 10.03
C ARG A 43 -8.51 8.88 10.09
N CYS A 44 -8.84 7.60 9.89
CA CYS A 44 -10.23 7.14 9.90
C CYS A 44 -10.88 7.34 11.27
N GLU A 45 -10.15 7.15 12.37
CA GLU A 45 -10.64 7.43 13.72
C GLU A 45 -11.00 8.91 13.92
N TRP A 46 -10.19 9.83 13.40
CA TRP A 46 -10.43 11.27 13.53
C TRP A 46 -11.52 11.81 12.59
N THR A 47 -11.63 11.24 11.39
CA THR A 47 -12.51 11.75 10.32
C THR A 47 -13.84 11.01 10.21
N GLY A 48 -13.93 9.79 10.75
CA GLY A 48 -15.05 8.89 10.54
C GLY A 48 -15.09 8.25 9.14
N GLU A 49 -14.00 8.38 8.35
CA GLU A 49 -13.89 7.69 7.05
C GLU A 49 -13.87 6.16 7.22
N ASP A 50 -14.43 5.44 6.24
CA ASP A 50 -14.29 3.98 6.19
C ASP A 50 -12.89 3.59 5.72
N TYR A 51 -12.14 2.90 6.58
CA TYR A 51 -10.79 2.39 6.28
C TYR A 51 -10.71 1.68 4.93
N LYS A 52 -11.68 0.82 4.62
CA LYS A 52 -11.68 0.04 3.37
C LYS A 52 -11.86 0.91 2.13
N ALA A 53 -12.53 2.04 2.26
CA ALA A 53 -12.73 2.99 1.18
C ALA A 53 -11.47 3.83 0.91
N VAL A 54 -10.62 4.03 1.94
CA VAL A 54 -9.48 4.94 1.85
C VAL A 54 -8.13 4.26 1.67
N VAL A 55 -7.96 3.02 2.16
CA VAL A 55 -6.72 2.28 2.04
C VAL A 55 -6.46 1.93 0.57
N ARG A 56 -5.22 2.14 0.11
CA ARG A 56 -4.81 1.74 -1.23
C ARG A 56 -4.33 0.30 -1.25
N SER A 57 -4.86 -0.47 -2.20
CA SER A 57 -4.47 -1.87 -2.45
C SER A 57 -2.96 -1.99 -2.70
N VAL A 58 -2.37 -3.12 -2.31
CA VAL A 58 -0.96 -3.46 -2.59
C VAL A 58 -0.72 -3.44 -4.09
N ARG A 59 -1.60 -4.10 -4.85
CA ARG A 59 -1.56 -4.18 -6.32
C ARG A 59 -1.50 -2.80 -6.96
N SER A 60 -2.30 -1.84 -6.48
CA SER A 60 -2.29 -0.47 -7.03
C SER A 60 -1.01 0.32 -6.74
N ALA A 61 -0.22 -0.12 -5.76
CA ALA A 61 1.03 0.51 -5.36
C ALA A 61 2.27 -0.20 -5.92
N VAL A 62 2.10 -1.21 -6.79
CA VAL A 62 3.23 -1.87 -7.45
C VAL A 62 3.66 -1.06 -8.66
N ASP A 63 4.97 -0.87 -8.80
CA ASP A 63 5.54 -0.29 -10.00
C ASP A 63 5.20 -1.13 -11.26
N PRO A 64 4.87 -0.53 -12.42
CA PRO A 64 4.49 -1.30 -13.62
C PRO A 64 5.54 -2.31 -14.09
N ASP A 65 6.83 -1.99 -13.98
CA ASP A 65 7.91 -2.90 -14.37
C ASP A 65 8.04 -4.01 -13.33
N MET A 66 7.91 -3.68 -12.04
CA MET A 66 7.83 -4.68 -10.97
C MET A 66 6.63 -5.61 -11.14
N MET A 67 5.45 -5.10 -11.51
CA MET A 67 4.27 -5.93 -11.78
C MET A 67 4.53 -6.90 -12.95
N THR A 68 5.31 -6.48 -13.96
CA THR A 68 5.75 -7.37 -15.05
C THR A 68 6.67 -8.46 -14.54
N PHE A 69 7.62 -8.11 -13.68
CA PHE A 69 8.53 -9.05 -13.04
C PHE A 69 7.77 -10.07 -12.19
N LEU A 70 6.87 -9.62 -11.30
CA LEU A 70 6.06 -10.48 -10.45
C LEU A 70 5.21 -11.46 -11.24
N ALA A 71 4.52 -10.97 -12.29
CA ALA A 71 3.69 -11.83 -13.14
C ALA A 71 4.51 -12.93 -13.82
N THR A 72 5.71 -12.61 -14.29
CA THR A 72 6.54 -13.51 -15.09
C THR A 72 7.36 -14.49 -14.24
N TYR A 73 7.94 -14.01 -13.15
CA TYR A 73 9.00 -14.73 -12.43
C TYR A 73 8.61 -15.22 -11.03
N GLU A 74 7.70 -14.54 -10.34
CA GLU A 74 7.41 -14.83 -8.93
C GLU A 74 6.03 -15.48 -8.72
N ILE A 75 5.01 -15.03 -9.45
CA ILE A 75 3.61 -15.46 -9.28
C ILE A 75 3.16 -16.39 -10.42
N GLY A 76 3.61 -16.17 -11.65
CA GLY A 76 3.23 -16.99 -12.80
C GLY A 76 1.76 -16.87 -13.23
N LYS A 77 1.09 -15.76 -12.88
CA LYS A 77 -0.29 -15.44 -13.26
C LYS A 77 -0.30 -14.28 -14.25
N ASP A 78 -1.36 -14.20 -15.06
CA ASP A 78 -1.61 -12.99 -15.85
C ASP A 78 -1.73 -11.75 -14.95
N LYS A 79 -1.22 -10.62 -15.42
CA LYS A 79 -1.24 -9.36 -14.67
C LYS A 79 -2.63 -9.02 -14.17
N SER A 80 -3.71 -9.30 -14.90
CA SER A 80 -5.08 -8.98 -14.50
C SER A 80 -5.61 -9.85 -13.36
N GLN A 81 -5.00 -11.02 -13.13
CA GLN A 81 -5.44 -12.02 -12.14
C GLN A 81 -4.67 -11.94 -10.82
N ILE A 82 -3.55 -11.21 -10.80
CA ILE A 82 -2.73 -11.04 -9.59
C ILE A 82 -3.49 -10.21 -8.55
N THR A 83 -3.69 -10.75 -7.36
CA THR A 83 -4.35 -10.06 -6.24
C THR A 83 -3.34 -9.47 -5.26
N ASP A 84 -3.83 -8.63 -4.34
CA ASP A 84 -3.03 -8.17 -3.19
C ASP A 84 -2.50 -9.36 -2.36
N GLU A 85 -3.33 -10.39 -2.20
CA GLU A 85 -2.96 -11.59 -1.45
C GLU A 85 -1.81 -12.35 -2.13
N ASP A 86 -1.85 -12.53 -3.45
CA ASP A 86 -0.77 -13.18 -4.19
C ASP A 86 0.58 -12.48 -3.97
N ILE A 87 0.59 -11.14 -4.02
CA ILE A 87 1.78 -10.33 -3.81
C ILE A 87 2.27 -10.45 -2.36
N MET A 88 1.36 -10.39 -1.40
CA MET A 88 1.70 -10.44 0.03
C MET A 88 2.22 -11.81 0.46
N VAL A 89 1.66 -12.89 -0.08
CA VAL A 89 2.17 -14.26 0.15
C VAL A 89 3.60 -14.37 -0.36
N LYS A 90 3.89 -13.93 -1.59
CA LYS A 90 5.24 -13.99 -2.15
C LYS A 90 6.24 -13.10 -1.43
N ALA A 91 5.83 -11.89 -1.05
CA ALA A 91 6.67 -11.01 -0.24
C ALA A 91 7.03 -11.67 1.11
N LYS A 92 6.08 -12.34 1.76
CA LYS A 92 6.30 -13.05 3.03
C LYS A 92 7.20 -14.29 2.88
N GLU A 93 7.11 -15.02 1.78
CA GLU A 93 8.01 -16.15 1.51
C GLU A 93 9.48 -15.73 1.36
N ARG A 94 9.71 -14.46 1.00
CA ARG A 94 11.04 -13.91 0.69
C ARG A 94 11.69 -13.12 1.84
N ILE A 95 10.90 -12.71 2.84
CA ILE A 95 11.36 -11.98 4.04
C ILE A 95 11.59 -12.96 5.18
#